data_AF-A0A660R0U8-F1
#
_entry.id   AF-A0A660R0U8-F1
#
_cell.length_a   1.000
_cell.length_b   1.000
_cell.length_c   1.000
_cell.angle_alpha   90.00
_cell.angle_beta   90.00
_cell.angle_gamma   90.00
#
_symmetry.space_group_name_H-M   'P 1'
#
loop_
_entity.id
_entity.type
_entity.pdbx_description
1 polymer ?
#
loop_
_entity_poly.entity_id
_entity_poly.type
_entity_poly.pdbx_seq_one_letter_code
_entity_poly.pdbx_strand_id
1 'polypeptide(L)'
;MQKQEHAKIKGQQENDRNCVGIHELIDWQIIQYRNEVSAHRLDLSKAEGRCVAWQEAEMDFNNGDRSVMGKKWRVEYCGNICPSRSNCLVALQFLHHKKTEPLYRAG
;
A
#
# COMPACT_ATOMS: atom_id res chain seq x y z
N MET A 1 -26.48 3.40 -27.62
CA MET A 1 -26.33 3.10 -26.18
C MET A 1 -24.86 2.91 -25.88
N GLN A 2 -24.32 3.69 -24.95
CA GLN A 2 -22.89 3.72 -24.62
C GLN A 2 -22.48 2.60 -23.66
N LYS A 3 -21.33 1.98 -24.00
CA LYS A 3 -20.20 1.48 -23.19
C LYS A 3 -20.47 0.80 -21.85
N GLN A 4 -19.98 -0.43 -21.71
CA GLN A 4 -19.20 -0.84 -20.53
C GLN A 4 -17.99 -1.69 -20.95
N GLU A 5 -16.86 -1.00 -21.12
CA GLU A 5 -15.52 -1.55 -21.19
C GLU A 5 -15.15 -2.09 -19.81
N HIS A 6 -15.07 -3.42 -19.67
CA HIS A 6 -14.53 -4.04 -18.47
C HIS A 6 -13.01 -3.94 -18.51
N ALA A 7 -12.49 -2.85 -17.94
CA ALA A 7 -11.05 -2.67 -17.75
C ALA A 7 -10.51 -3.77 -16.82
N LYS A 8 -9.72 -4.64 -17.43
CA LYS A 8 -9.00 -5.77 -16.88
C LYS A 8 -7.91 -5.29 -15.91
N ILE A 9 -8.23 -5.06 -14.64
CA ILE A 9 -7.23 -4.89 -13.56
C ILE A 9 -6.93 -6.28 -12.97
N LYS A 10 -6.28 -7.15 -13.75
CA LYS A 10 -5.89 -8.52 -13.34
C LYS A 10 -4.36 -8.69 -13.32
N GLY A 11 -3.66 -7.74 -12.71
CA GLY A 11 -2.18 -7.80 -12.64
C GLY A 11 -1.55 -7.48 -11.29
N GLN A 12 -2.31 -6.97 -10.32
CA GLN A 12 -1.68 -6.36 -9.12
C GLN A 12 -2.12 -6.98 -7.79
N GLN A 13 -3.14 -7.85 -7.77
CA GLN A 13 -3.61 -8.49 -6.52
C GLN A 13 -2.92 -9.81 -6.18
N GLU A 14 -2.30 -10.50 -7.14
CA GLU A 14 -1.82 -11.88 -6.92
C GLU A 14 -0.48 -11.98 -6.17
N ASN A 15 0.35 -10.93 -6.18
CA ASN A 15 1.68 -10.98 -5.54
C ASN A 15 1.68 -10.68 -4.03
N ASP A 16 0.61 -10.09 -3.49
CA ASP A 16 0.55 -9.70 -2.08
C ASP A 16 0.42 -10.89 -1.13
N ARG A 17 -0.11 -12.02 -1.62
CA ARG A 17 -0.41 -13.21 -0.82
C ARG A 17 0.83 -13.99 -0.35
N ASN A 18 2.00 -13.71 -0.92
CA ASN A 18 3.25 -14.42 -0.61
C ASN A 18 4.20 -13.58 0.27
N CYS A 19 3.76 -12.44 0.78
CA CYS A 19 4.54 -11.63 1.71
C CYS A 19 4.49 -12.27 3.10
N VAL A 20 5.65 -12.66 3.64
CA VAL A 20 5.77 -13.24 4.99
C VAL A 20 5.27 -12.28 6.07
N GLY A 21 5.45 -10.97 5.87
CA GLY A 21 5.02 -9.92 6.80
C GLY A 21 3.66 -9.28 6.45
N ILE A 22 2.79 -9.99 5.73
CA ILE A 22 1.53 -9.41 5.23
C ILE A 22 0.56 -9.05 6.35
N HIS A 23 0.49 -9.85 7.42
CA HIS A 23 -0.41 -9.60 8.53
C HIS A 23 0.00 -8.35 9.31
N GLU A 24 1.29 -8.24 9.63
CA GLU A 24 1.84 -7.07 10.31
C GLU A 24 1.75 -5.80 9.45
N LEU A 25 1.92 -5.93 8.13
CA LEU A 25 1.67 -4.84 7.20
C LEU A 25 0.21 -4.38 7.26
N ILE A 26 -0.75 -5.31 7.26
CA ILE A 26 -2.18 -4.98 7.34
C ILE A 26 -2.50 -4.29 8.66
N ASP A 27 -2.03 -4.83 9.79
CA ASP A 27 -2.25 -4.25 11.12
C ASP A 27 -1.70 -2.83 11.20
N TRP A 28 -0.48 -2.63 10.70
CA TRP A 28 0.13 -1.31 10.65
C TRP A 28 -0.64 -0.36 9.74
N GLN A 29 -1.09 -0.81 8.56
CA GLN A 29 -1.90 0.01 7.65
C GLN A 29 -3.25 0.41 8.27
N ILE A 30 -3.87 -0.43 9.08
CA ILE A 30 -5.10 -0.11 9.82
C ILE A 30 -4.85 1.02 10.81
N ILE A 31 -3.72 1.00 11.52
CA ILE A 31 -3.34 2.07 12.46
C ILE A 31 -3.10 3.38 11.72
N GLN A 32 -2.32 3.36 10.63
CA GLN A 32 -2.07 4.56 9.83
C GLN A 32 -3.37 5.15 9.28
N TYR A 33 -4.24 4.30 8.75
CA TYR A 33 -5.55 4.71 8.26
C TYR A 33 -6.38 5.43 9.33
N ARG A 34 -6.48 4.86 10.53
CA ARG A 34 -7.24 5.49 11.63
C ARG A 34 -6.66 6.83 12.05
N ASN A 35 -5.34 6.96 12.09
CA ASN A 35 -4.67 8.21 12.43
C ASN A 35 -4.93 9.29 11.38
N GLU A 36 -4.82 8.94 10.11
CA GLU A 36 -5.00 9.87 8.98
C GLU A 36 -6.46 10.30 8.84
N VAL A 37 -7.43 9.39 8.99
CA VAL A 37 -8.85 9.76 9.06
C VAL A 37 -9.13 10.66 10.28
N SER A 38 -8.48 10.42 11.42
CA SER A 38 -8.65 11.27 12.60
C SER A 38 -8.07 12.67 12.41
N ALA A 39 -6.91 12.78 11.77
CA ALA A 39 -6.30 14.06 11.41
C ALA A 39 -7.18 14.81 10.40
N HIS A 40 -7.60 14.12 9.32
CA HIS A 40 -8.50 14.65 8.30
C HIS A 40 -9.81 15.16 8.91
N ARG A 41 -10.40 14.39 9.83
CA ARG A 41 -11.59 14.79 10.57
C ARG A 41 -11.40 16.09 11.36
N LEU A 42 -10.26 16.27 12.01
CA LEU A 42 -9.96 17.50 12.75
C LEU A 42 -9.87 18.70 11.81
N ASP A 43 -9.22 18.54 10.67
CA ASP A 43 -9.07 19.62 9.70
C ASP A 43 -10.38 19.95 8.99
N LEU A 44 -11.17 18.94 8.63
CA LEU A 44 -12.52 19.10 8.09
C LEU A 44 -13.46 19.78 9.10
N SER A 45 -13.36 19.41 10.39
CA SER A 45 -14.14 20.06 11.45
C SER A 45 -13.81 21.55 11.59
N LYS A 46 -12.53 21.92 11.46
CA LYS A 46 -12.11 23.33 11.48
C LYS A 46 -12.62 24.07 10.24
N ALA A 47 -12.51 23.45 9.06
CA ALA A 47 -12.93 24.04 7.80
C ALA A 47 -14.44 24.32 7.77
N GLU A 48 -15.25 23.41 8.31
CA GLU A 48 -16.70 23.53 8.34
C GLU A 48 -17.25 24.28 9.57
N GLY A 49 -16.40 24.56 10.56
CA GLY A 49 -16.83 25.22 11.80
C GLY A 49 -17.77 24.38 12.67
N ARG A 50 -17.79 23.06 12.49
CA ARG A 50 -18.60 22.12 13.27
C ARG A 50 -17.82 20.86 13.62
N CYS A 51 -18.30 20.11 14.62
CA CYS A 51 -17.76 18.77 14.88
C CYS A 51 -18.23 17.79 13.79
N VAL A 52 -17.31 17.33 12.95
CA VAL A 52 -17.58 16.33 11.91
C VAL A 52 -17.58 14.94 12.54
N ALA A 53 -18.48 14.06 12.12
CA ALA A 53 -18.52 12.68 12.57
C ALA A 53 -17.40 11.85 11.92
N TRP A 54 -16.97 10.77 12.59
CA TRP A 54 -15.87 9.97 12.05
C TRP A 54 -16.22 9.32 10.70
N GLN A 55 -17.46 8.80 10.56
CA GLN A 55 -17.94 8.17 9.32
C GLN A 55 -17.96 9.13 8.14
N GLU A 56 -18.26 10.40 8.39
CA GLU A 56 -18.29 11.44 7.37
C GLU A 56 -16.87 11.77 6.89
N ALA A 57 -15.95 11.99 7.81
CA ALA A 57 -14.54 12.20 7.48
C ALA A 57 -13.91 10.97 6.81
N GLU A 58 -14.30 9.76 7.23
CA GLU A 58 -13.85 8.51 6.61
C GLU A 58 -14.30 8.42 5.14
N MET A 59 -15.56 8.74 4.87
CA MET A 59 -16.10 8.72 3.52
C MET A 59 -15.39 9.74 2.62
N ASP A 60 -15.15 10.94 3.13
CA ASP A 60 -14.42 11.99 2.40
C ASP A 60 -12.97 11.59 2.11
N PHE A 61 -12.24 11.12 3.13
CA PHE A 61 -10.87 10.61 2.99
C PHE A 61 -10.78 9.44 1.99
N ASN A 62 -11.78 8.56 1.98
CA ASN A 62 -11.82 7.42 1.08
C ASN A 62 -12.03 7.81 -0.39
N ASN A 63 -12.72 8.92 -0.64
CA ASN A 63 -12.95 9.44 -1.98
C ASN A 63 -11.71 10.14 -2.56
N GLY A 64 -10.88 10.75 -1.71
CA GLY A 64 -9.67 11.45 -2.13
C GLY A 64 -8.40 10.60 -2.07
N ASP A 65 -8.00 10.22 -0.85
CA ASP A 65 -6.59 9.94 -0.53
C ASP A 65 -6.26 8.45 -0.37
N ARG A 66 -7.26 7.60 -0.13
CA ARG A 66 -7.06 6.19 0.27
C ARG A 66 -6.12 5.41 -0.65
N SER A 67 -6.30 5.51 -1.97
CA SER A 67 -5.53 4.69 -2.92
C SER A 67 -4.04 5.08 -2.98
N VAL A 68 -3.75 6.37 -2.83
CA VAL A 68 -2.39 6.92 -2.82
C VAL A 68 -1.71 6.56 -1.51
N MET A 69 -2.43 6.71 -0.40
CA MET A 69 -1.91 6.42 0.94
C MET A 69 -1.58 4.94 1.13
N GLY A 70 -2.41 4.01 0.61
CA GLY A 70 -2.13 2.58 0.73
C GLY A 70 -0.77 2.16 0.13
N LYS A 71 -0.37 2.77 -1.00
CA LYS A 71 0.94 2.53 -1.62
C LYS A 71 2.07 3.16 -0.81
N LYS A 72 1.91 4.42 -0.40
CA LYS A 72 2.88 5.15 0.44
C LYS A 72 3.19 4.38 1.72
N TRP A 73 2.14 3.96 2.42
CA TRP A 73 2.21 3.16 3.64
C TRP A 73 2.95 1.85 3.43
N ARG A 74 2.64 1.11 2.36
CA ARG A 74 3.38 -0.13 2.07
C ARG A 74 4.87 0.10 1.88
N VAL A 75 5.25 1.15 1.15
CA VAL A 75 6.67 1.50 0.93
C VAL A 75 7.34 1.85 2.26
N GLU A 76 6.69 2.65 3.09
CA GLU A 76 7.19 3.04 4.40
C GLU A 76 7.38 1.84 5.34
N TYR A 77 6.37 0.97 5.42
CA TYR A 77 6.43 -0.24 6.23
C TYR A 77 7.55 -1.17 5.76
N CYS A 78 7.57 -1.55 4.48
CA CYS A 78 8.59 -2.43 3.93
C CYS A 78 10.00 -1.80 3.96
N GLY A 79 10.06 -0.47 3.91
CA GLY A 79 11.30 0.30 3.95
C GLY A 79 11.91 0.38 5.34
N ASN A 80 11.12 0.59 6.39
CA ASN A 80 11.67 0.96 7.69
C ASN A 80 11.15 0.14 8.88
N ILE A 81 10.01 -0.54 8.74
CA ILE A 81 9.30 -1.16 9.87
C ILE A 81 9.32 -2.69 9.80
N CYS A 82 9.18 -3.26 8.60
CA CYS A 82 9.02 -4.68 8.38
C CYS A 82 10.20 -5.50 8.94
N PRO A 83 9.99 -6.40 9.92
CA PRO A 83 11.05 -7.23 10.49
C PRO A 83 11.69 -8.18 9.46
N SER A 84 10.91 -8.58 8.46
CA SER A 84 11.36 -9.47 7.38
C SER A 84 12.03 -8.74 6.22
N ARG A 85 12.28 -7.43 6.33
CA ARG A 85 12.86 -6.61 5.24
C ARG A 85 14.17 -7.18 4.72
N SER A 86 15.08 -7.61 5.61
CA SER A 86 16.36 -8.20 5.24
C SER A 86 16.18 -9.42 4.32
N ASN A 87 15.24 -10.30 4.66
CA ASN A 87 14.92 -11.48 3.86
C ASN A 87 14.38 -11.11 2.47
N CYS A 88 13.53 -10.08 2.38
CA CYS A 88 13.03 -9.58 1.11
C CYS A 88 14.16 -8.99 0.24
N LEU A 89 15.09 -8.24 0.83
CA LEU A 89 16.22 -7.64 0.12
C LEU A 89 17.20 -8.72 -0.39
N VAL A 90 17.50 -9.74 0.43
CA VAL A 90 18.32 -10.87 0.03
C VAL A 90 17.67 -11.63 -1.13
N ALA A 91 16.37 -11.93 -1.05
CA ALA A 91 15.65 -12.58 -2.14
C ALA A 91 15.68 -11.76 -3.44
N LEU A 92 15.52 -10.43 -3.35
CA LEU A 92 15.65 -9.53 -4.49
C LEU A 92 17.06 -9.55 -5.10
N GLN A 93 18.11 -9.53 -4.28
CA GLN A 93 19.50 -9.64 -4.73
C GLN A 93 19.76 -10.96 -5.45
N PHE A 94 19.30 -12.10 -4.91
CA PHE A 94 19.39 -13.40 -5.58
C PHE A 94 18.68 -13.42 -6.92
N LEU A 95 17.47 -12.86 -7.01
CA LEU A 95 16.72 -12.77 -8.26
C LEU A 95 17.42 -11.86 -9.28
N HIS A 96 18.01 -10.75 -8.83
CA HIS A 96 18.83 -9.88 -9.68
C HIS A 96 20.09 -10.58 -10.18
N HIS A 97 20.77 -11.35 -9.32
CA HIS A 97 21.96 -12.11 -9.70
C HIS A 97 21.64 -13.17 -10.76
N LYS A 98 20.53 -13.91 -10.61
CA LYS A 98 20.08 -14.88 -11.61
C LYS A 98 19.67 -14.26 -12.96
N LYS A 99 19.20 -13.00 -12.95
CA LYS A 99 18.91 -12.26 -14.19
C LYS A 99 20.14 -11.61 -14.81
N THR A 100 21.25 -11.53 -14.07
CA THR A 100 22.51 -10.92 -14.51
C THR A 100 23.60 -11.94 -14.80
N GLU A 101 23.34 -13.25 -14.67
CA GLU A 101 24.22 -14.28 -15.23
C GLU A 101 24.33 -14.05 -16.75
N PRO A 102 25.50 -13.61 -17.25
CA PRO A 102 25.73 -13.52 -18.68
C PRO A 102 25.74 -14.95 -19.22
N LEU A 103 25.07 -15.20 -20.35
CA LEU A 103 25.16 -16.44 -21.15
C LEU A 103 26.57 -16.67 -21.74
N TYR A 104 27.62 -16.53 -20.94
CA TYR A 104 29.00 -16.72 -21.34
C TYR A 104 29.59 -17.82 -20.46
N ARG A 105 29.18 -19.05 -20.77
CA ARG A 105 29.99 -20.29 -20.67
C ARG A 105 29.09 -21.47 -21.04
N ALA A 106 28.74 -21.55 -22.32
CA ALA A 106 28.66 -22.85 -22.98
C ALA A 106 29.96 -22.97 -23.77
N GLY A 107 30.97 -23.54 -23.12
CA GLY A 107 32.16 -24.07 -23.80
C GLY A 107 31.86 -25.47 -24.32
#